data_AF-A0A9R0RX83-F1
#
_entry.id   AF-A0A9R0RX83-F1
#
_cell.length_a   1.000
_cell.length_b   1.000
_cell.length_c   1.000
_cell.angle_alpha   90.00
_cell.angle_beta   90.00
_cell.angle_gamma   90.00
#
_symmetry.space_group_name_H-M   'P 1'
#
loop_
_entity.id
_entity.type
_entity.pdbx_description
1 polymer ?
#
loop_
_entity_poly.entity_id
_entity_poly.type
_entity_poly.pdbx_seq_one_letter_code
_entity_poly.pdbx_strand_id
1 'polypeptide(L)' 'MITKRLCFLTVSEISEKSANAVMGTKAVLLRSRDITVEQGLEHVATWNSGMLRSDDLMEAIKAFMEKRKPVFSKL' A
#
# COMPACT_ATOMS: atom_id res chain seq x y z
N MET A 1 -13.60 -22.62 -13.95
CA MET A 1 -14.35 -21.34 -13.98
C MET A 1 -14.22 -20.53 -12.68
N ILE A 2 -14.14 -21.19 -11.51
CA ILE A 2 -14.03 -20.54 -10.18
C ILE A 2 -12.73 -19.74 -10.00
N THR A 3 -11.58 -20.28 -10.42
CA THR A 3 -10.25 -19.66 -10.22
C THR A 3 -10.06 -18.34 -10.97
N LYS A 4 -10.61 -18.21 -12.19
CA LYS A 4 -10.57 -16.94 -12.93
C LYS A 4 -11.38 -15.85 -12.22
N ARG A 5 -12.55 -16.21 -11.69
CA ARG A 5 -13.43 -15.26 -10.99
C ARG A 5 -12.79 -14.74 -9.70
N LEU A 6 -12.10 -15.61 -8.96
CA LEU A 6 -11.35 -15.21 -7.76
C LEU A 6 -10.22 -14.22 -8.09
N CYS A 7 -9.44 -14.48 -9.15
CA CYS A 7 -8.36 -13.58 -9.58
C CYS A 7 -8.87 -12.18 -9.99
N PHE A 8 -10.01 -12.08 -10.68
CA PHE A 8 -10.59 -10.78 -11.03
C PHE A 8 -11.07 -9.98 -9.81
N LEU A 9 -11.60 -10.66 -8.79
CA LEU A 9 -12.01 -10.01 -7.54
C LEU A 9 -10.80 -9.43 -6.79
N THR A 10 -9.72 -10.21 -6.66
CA THR A 10 -8.51 -9.75 -5.95
C THR A 10 -7.82 -8.58 -6.66
N VAL A 11 -7.79 -8.59 -8.01
CA VAL A 11 -7.22 -7.48 -8.79
C VAL A 11 -8.04 -6.20 -8.60
N SER A 12 -9.37 -6.32 -8.56
CA SER A 12 -10.26 -5.17 -8.35
C SER A 12 -10.03 -4.54 -6.97
N GLU A 13 -9.94 -5.36 -5.93
CA GLU A 13 -9.68 -4.88 -4.56
C GLU A 13 -8.32 -4.19 -4.39
N ILE A 14 -7.27 -4.71 -5.04
CA ILE A 14 -5.93 -4.12 -5.00
C ILE A 14 -5.89 -2.80 -5.79
N SER A 15 -6.61 -2.72 -6.91
CA SER A 15 -6.67 -1.52 -7.76
C SER A 15 -7.37 -0.34 -7.11
N GLU A 16 -8.19 -0.57 -6.07
CA GLU A 16 -8.82 0.49 -5.27
C GLU A 16 -7.88 1.09 -4.21
N LYS A 17 -6.67 0.54 -4.03
CA LYS A 17 -5.70 1.02 -3.03
C LYS A 17 -4.70 2.01 -3.64
N SER A 18 -4.01 2.75 -2.77
CA SER A 18 -2.88 3.59 -3.17
C SER A 18 -1.80 2.72 -3.82
N ALA A 19 -1.37 3.11 -5.03
CA ALA A 19 -0.32 2.40 -5.74
C ALA A 19 1.01 2.44 -4.96
N ASN A 20 1.32 3.58 -4.34
CA ASN A 20 2.50 3.74 -3.49
C ASN A 20 2.43 2.83 -2.26
N ALA A 21 1.26 2.69 -1.63
CA ALA A 21 1.09 1.79 -0.48
C ALA A 21 1.23 0.31 -0.88
N VAL A 22 0.67 -0.09 -2.02
CA VAL A 22 0.79 -1.47 -2.53
C VAL A 22 2.24 -1.80 -2.87
N MET A 23 2.94 -0.92 -3.60
CA MET A 23 4.34 -1.10 -3.95
C MET A 23 5.25 -1.09 -2.72
N GLY A 24 5.01 -0.19 -1.78
CA GLY A 24 5.74 -0.13 -0.51
C GLY A 24 5.59 -1.39 0.33
N THR A 25 4.36 -1.89 0.45
CA THR A 25 4.08 -3.15 1.16
C THR A 25 4.83 -4.31 0.49
N LYS A 26 4.83 -4.37 -0.85
CA LYS A 26 5.60 -5.37 -1.59
C LYS A 26 7.11 -5.23 -1.31
N ALA A 27 7.65 -4.02 -1.33
CA ALA A 27 9.08 -3.79 -1.11
C ALA A 27 9.50 -4.23 0.30
N VAL A 28 8.73 -3.85 1.33
CA VAL A 28 8.93 -4.28 2.72
C VAL A 28 8.91 -5.79 2.82
N LEU A 29 7.88 -6.45 2.30
CA LEU A 29 7.76 -7.91 2.36
C LEU A 29 8.92 -8.64 1.66
N LEU A 30 9.34 -8.14 0.49
CA LEU A 30 10.44 -8.75 -0.24
C LEU A 30 11.76 -8.61 0.51
N ARG A 31 12.03 -7.43 1.09
CA ARG A 31 13.28 -7.11 1.78
C ARG A 31 13.39 -7.80 3.14
N SER A 32 12.27 -7.96 3.86
CA SER A 32 12.24 -8.61 5.16
C SER A 32 12.57 -10.12 5.14
N ARG A 33 12.62 -10.76 3.97
CA ARG A 33 12.92 -12.21 3.88
C ARG A 33 14.38 -12.56 4.16
N ASP A 34 15.29 -11.63 3.85
CA ASP A 34 16.73 -11.91 3.79
C ASP A 34 17.52 -11.14 4.88
N ILE A 35 16.83 -10.53 5.84
CA ILE A 35 17.42 -9.67 6.89
C ILE A 35 16.88 -10.02 8.27
N THR A 36 17.55 -9.54 9.32
CA THR A 36 17.07 -9.73 10.70
C THR A 36 15.81 -8.90 10.97
N VAL A 37 15.07 -9.27 12.01
CA VAL A 37 13.87 -8.51 12.44
C VAL A 37 14.21 -7.04 12.71
N GLU A 38 15.32 -6.78 13.40
CA GLU A 38 15.79 -5.43 13.69
C GLU A 38 16.00 -4.60 12.40
N GLN A 39 16.71 -5.17 11.42
CA GLN A 39 16.93 -4.52 10.12
C GLN A 39 15.63 -4.32 9.34
N GLY A 40 14.68 -5.26 9.47
CA GLY A 40 13.35 -5.13 8.89
C GLY A 40 12.56 -3.97 9.48
N LEU A 41 12.58 -3.81 10.81
CA LEU A 41 11.92 -2.70 11.50
C LEU A 41 12.53 -1.35 11.10
N GLU A 42 13.85 -1.25 11.03
CA GLU A 42 14.54 -0.05 10.54
C GLU A 42 14.17 0.28 9.08
N HIS A 43 14.06 -0.74 8.23
CA HIS A 43 13.63 -0.56 6.85
C HIS A 43 12.19 -0.04 6.76
N VAL A 44 11.28 -0.60 7.57
CA VAL A 44 9.88 -0.15 7.66
C VAL A 44 9.80 1.29 8.17
N ALA A 45 10.56 1.64 9.21
CA ALA A 45 10.60 2.99 9.76
C ALA A 45 11.05 4.00 8.68
N THR A 46 12.14 3.69 7.98
CA THR A 46 12.65 4.51 6.88
C THR A 46 11.61 4.72 5.79
N TRP A 47 10.95 3.64 5.35
CA TRP A 47 9.91 3.72 4.32
C TRP A 47 8.72 4.57 4.77
N ASN A 48 8.23 4.35 5.99
CA ASN A 48 7.10 5.09 6.54
C ASN A 48 7.41 6.58 6.68
N SER A 49 8.61 6.94 7.16
CA SER A 49 9.05 8.33 7.24
C SER A 49 9.02 9.03 5.88
N GLY A 50 9.41 8.33 4.80
CA GLY A 50 9.32 8.85 3.43
C GLY A 50 7.88 9.04 2.95
N MET A 51 6.96 8.18 3.39
CA MET A 51 5.55 8.21 2.96
C MET A 51 4.68 9.23 3.72
N LEU A 52 5.15 9.78 4.85
CA LEU A 52 4.42 10.79 5.63
C LEU A 52 4.05 12.05 4.83
N ARG A 53 4.82 12.37 3.78
CA ARG A 53 4.56 13.53 2.91
C ARG A 53 3.88 13.19 1.58
N SER A 54 3.36 11.97 1.44
CA SER A 54 2.73 11.54 0.18
C SER A 54 1.32 12.13 0.00
N ASP A 55 0.99 12.48 -1.24
CA ASP A 55 -0.35 12.96 -1.60
C ASP A 55 -1.43 11.90 -1.34
N ASP A 56 -1.09 10.63 -1.57
CA ASP A 56 -1.96 9.48 -1.28
C ASP A 56 -2.31 9.39 0.20
N LEU A 57 -1.36 9.65 1.12
CA LEU A 57 -1.64 9.66 2.55
C LEU A 57 -2.57 10.82 2.92
N MET A 58 -2.33 12.01 2.37
CA MET A 58 -3.19 13.18 2.60
C MET A 58 -4.62 12.96 2.10
N GLU A 59 -4.76 12.38 0.91
CA GLU A 59 -6.07 12.04 0.34
C GLU A 59 -6.76 10.93 1.13
N ALA A 60 -6.03 9.90 1.59
CA ALA A 60 -6.60 8.85 2.43
C ALA A 60 -7.18 9.43 3.74
N ILE A 61 -6.43 10.32 4.40
CA ILE A 61 -6.88 11.00 5.63
C ILE A 61 -8.10 11.86 5.33
N LYS A 62 -8.05 12.68 4.27
CA LYS A 62 -9.15 13.58 3.88
C LYS A 62 -10.42 12.80 3.55
N ALA A 63 -10.32 11.77 2.72
CA ALA A 63 -11.44 10.93 2.33
C ALA A 63 -12.06 10.21 3.53
N PHE A 64 -11.24 9.75 4.47
CA PHE A 64 -11.70 9.15 5.72
C PHE A 64 -12.50 10.15 6.57
N MET A 65 -11.99 11.37 6.75
CA MET A 65 -12.69 12.45 7.46
C MET A 65 -14.01 12.83 6.78
N GLU A 66 -14.01 12.84 5.44
CA GLU A 66 -15.18 13.16 4.60
C GLU A 66 -16.14 11.98 4.41
N LYS A 67 -15.84 10.80 4.99
CA LYS A 67 -16.62 9.55 4.86
C LYS A 67 -16.92 9.14 3.42
N ARG A 68 -15.97 9.38 2.52
CA ARG A 68 -16.04 8.98 1.12
C ARG A 68 -14.92 7.99 0.79
N LYS A 69 -15.04 7.33 -0.37
CA LYS A 69 -13.93 6.53 -0.90
C LYS A 69 -12.77 7.47 -1.31
N PRO A 70 -11.51 7.14 -0.97
CA PRO A 70 -10.36 7.89 -1.45
C PRO A 70 -10.18 7.70 -2.96
N VAL A 71 -9.66 8.73 -3.62
CA VAL A 71 -9.32 8.69 -5.05
C VAL A 71 -7.82 8.89 -5.18
N PHE A 72 -7.10 7.80 -5.38
CA PHE A 72 -5.65 7.84 -5.58
C PHE A 72 -5.31 8.15 -7.04
N SER A 73 -4.19 8.85 -7.25
CA SER A 73 -3.71 9.12 -8.60
C SER A 73 -3.30 7.81 -9.27
N LYS A 74 -3.60 7.69 -10.56
CA LYS A 74 -3.08 6.59 -11.38
C LYS A 74 -1.66 6.98 -11.79
N LEU A 75 -0.69 6.16 -11.44
CA LEU A 75 0.68 6.24 -11.95
C LEU A 75 0.70 6.25 -13.49
#